data_AF-A0A5F2GH12-F1
#
_entry.id   AF-A0A5F2GH12-F1
#
_cell.length_a   1.000
_cell.length_b   1.000
_cell.length_c   1.000
_cell.angle_alpha   90.00
_cell.angle_beta   90.00
_cell.angle_gamma   90.00
#
_symmetry.space_group_name_H-M   'P 1'
#
loop_
_entity.id
_entity.type
_entity.pdbx_description
1 polymer ?
#
loop_
_entity_poly.entity_id
_entity_poly.type
_entity_poly.pdbx_seq_one_letter_code
_entity_poly.pdbx_strand_id
1 'polypeptide(L)'
;MIRFAGLAAAALLLVTTASAQQAGEPVLTGKKAFGDWKADRPGVRRLIRPDDLQKPYVSRSASNGAGLADRPEGARPLVPSGFSIELVASGIDNPRVVRAAPNGDLFVADSKASQIRVYRLAEGSASPAQEAIFATGLTRPYGIAFYPPGDKPQWVYVANSNSVVRFAYRDGDLKAEGKPETIVPDIPANHHWTRDIAFSPDGKTLYLSVGSGSNVAEDMGAEPEGGLEQWATSAPLGATWGPEEGRADVLAFDPDGNNRRSFATGLRNCSGMTVQPQTGALWCVVNERDELGDNVPFEYATTVRQGGFYGWPWYYIGDNEDPRHVGARPDLAGKVTVPDVLLQAHSAPLNIAFYEGGSFPADYWGDAFVALHGSWNRGVRTGYKVVRLKFKDGKATGEYEDFATGFVISDDDVWGRPVGVTVAKDGALILTEDGNGTIWRVTYGDGRS
;
A
#
# COMPACT_ATOMS: atom_id res chain seq x y z
N MET A 1 25.04 27.46 75.40
CA MET A 1 24.75 26.15 74.78
C MET A 1 23.85 26.37 73.58
N ILE A 2 24.27 25.82 72.44
CA ILE A 2 23.49 25.42 71.25
C ILE A 2 22.86 26.55 70.41
N ARG A 3 23.50 26.79 69.26
CA ARG A 3 22.97 27.45 68.06
C ARG A 3 21.98 26.50 67.36
N PHE A 4 20.85 27.00 66.88
CA PHE A 4 20.05 26.34 65.84
C PHE A 4 20.04 27.23 64.60
N ALA A 5 20.64 26.71 63.53
CA ALA A 5 20.50 27.23 62.17
C ALA A 5 19.32 26.52 61.51
N GLY A 6 18.32 27.27 61.04
CA GLY A 6 17.26 26.75 60.19
C GLY A 6 17.69 26.80 58.73
N LEU A 7 17.82 25.64 58.09
CA LEU A 7 17.95 25.53 56.64
C LEU A 7 16.56 25.61 56.00
N ALA A 8 16.39 26.55 55.07
CA ALA A 8 15.29 26.55 54.11
C ALA A 8 15.62 25.56 52.99
N ALA A 9 14.76 24.55 52.77
CA ALA A 9 14.86 23.64 51.65
C ALA A 9 14.19 24.27 50.42
N ALA A 10 14.99 24.66 49.42
CA ALA A 10 14.50 24.97 48.09
C ALA A 10 14.30 23.66 47.31
N ALA A 11 13.07 23.35 46.93
CA ALA A 11 12.76 22.24 46.05
C ALA A 11 13.13 22.63 44.60
N LEU A 12 14.20 22.05 44.08
CA LEU A 12 14.53 22.11 42.65
C LEU A 12 13.58 21.17 41.90
N LEU A 13 12.67 21.74 41.11
CA LEU A 13 11.95 21.03 40.05
C LEU A 13 12.93 20.78 38.90
N LEU A 14 13.42 19.54 38.78
CA LEU A 14 14.14 19.06 37.61
C LEU A 14 13.14 18.82 36.48
N VAL A 15 13.00 19.81 35.60
CA VAL A 15 12.40 19.61 34.27
C VAL A 15 13.46 18.92 33.42
N THR A 16 13.34 17.60 33.25
CA THR A 16 14.16 16.88 32.28
C THR A 16 13.57 17.10 30.90
N THR A 17 14.16 18.02 30.13
CA THR A 17 13.97 18.11 28.68
C THR A 17 14.56 16.86 28.03
N ALA A 18 13.70 15.90 27.67
CA ALA A 18 14.10 14.79 26.80
C ALA A 18 14.19 15.30 25.36
N SER A 19 15.34 15.86 25.01
CA SER A 19 15.70 16.20 23.64
C SER A 19 16.46 15.05 22.98
N ALA A 20 15.99 14.67 21.79
CA ALA A 20 16.66 13.91 20.74
C ALA A 20 17.21 12.52 21.10
N GLN A 21 16.40 11.47 20.86
CA GLN A 21 16.94 10.14 20.64
C GLN A 21 16.13 9.36 19.59
N GLN A 22 16.47 9.55 18.31
CA GLN A 22 16.16 8.55 17.27
C GLN A 22 17.17 8.55 16.11
N ALA A 23 18.44 8.82 16.42
CA ALA A 23 19.56 8.48 15.55
C ALA A 23 20.39 7.43 16.30
N GLY A 24 20.26 6.14 15.95
CA GLY A 24 21.11 5.12 16.55
C GLY A 24 20.64 3.67 16.59
N GLU A 25 19.39 3.33 16.23
CA GLU A 25 19.04 1.91 16.11
C GLU A 25 19.66 1.30 14.83
N PRO A 26 20.36 0.15 14.91
CA PRO A 26 20.96 -0.47 13.75
C PRO A 26 19.89 -1.02 12.81
N VAL A 27 20.11 -0.89 11.50
CA VAL A 27 19.26 -1.51 10.47
C VAL A 27 19.31 -3.02 10.63
N LEU A 28 18.15 -3.67 10.76
CA LEU A 28 18.03 -5.11 10.85
C LEU A 28 18.23 -5.74 9.47
N THR A 29 19.14 -6.70 9.38
CA THR A 29 19.51 -7.40 8.13
C THR A 29 19.52 -8.91 8.31
N GLY A 30 19.44 -9.67 7.22
CA GLY A 30 19.50 -11.12 7.26
C GLY A 30 18.38 -11.69 8.13
N LYS A 31 18.68 -12.75 8.90
CA LYS A 31 17.70 -13.37 9.79
C LYS A 31 17.07 -12.41 10.80
N LYS A 32 17.76 -11.33 11.19
CA LYS A 32 17.25 -10.34 12.14
C LYS A 32 16.21 -9.40 11.53
N ALA A 33 16.15 -9.29 10.20
CA ALA A 33 15.15 -8.47 9.52
C ALA A 33 13.74 -9.10 9.61
N PHE A 34 13.65 -10.42 9.77
CA PHE A 34 12.38 -11.13 9.97
C PHE A 34 11.96 -11.04 11.44
N GLY A 35 10.84 -10.36 11.68
CA GLY A 35 10.28 -10.19 13.02
C GLY A 35 8.89 -10.79 13.18
N ASP A 36 8.27 -10.44 14.30
CA ASP A 36 6.84 -10.56 14.52
C ASP A 36 6.29 -9.22 15.03
N TRP A 37 4.97 -9.15 15.15
CA TRP A 37 4.26 -7.96 15.62
C TRP A 37 4.67 -7.49 17.03
N LYS A 38 5.24 -8.36 17.89
CA LYS A 38 5.62 -8.00 19.27
C LYS A 38 6.87 -7.12 19.31
N ALA A 39 7.70 -7.20 18.26
CA ALA A 39 8.88 -6.36 18.10
C ALA A 39 8.61 -5.06 17.32
N ASP A 40 7.44 -4.92 16.69
CA ASP A 40 7.10 -3.76 15.89
C ASP A 40 6.89 -2.52 16.75
N ARG A 41 7.57 -1.44 16.38
CA ARG A 41 7.47 -0.12 17.01
C ARG A 41 8.01 0.94 16.06
N PRO A 42 7.58 2.21 16.17
CA PRO A 42 8.07 3.26 15.29
C PRO A 42 9.60 3.40 15.33
N GLY A 43 10.23 3.51 14.16
CA GLY A 43 11.67 3.67 13.97
C GLY A 43 12.47 2.38 13.75
N VAL A 44 11.85 1.20 13.84
CA VAL A 44 12.55 -0.06 13.52
C VAL A 44 12.83 -0.13 12.02
N ARG A 45 14.12 -0.18 11.66
CA ARG A 45 14.58 -0.25 10.27
C ARG A 45 14.96 -1.66 9.86
N ARG A 46 14.59 -2.04 8.63
CA ARG A 46 14.88 -3.34 8.03
C ARG A 46 15.43 -3.17 6.62
N LEU A 47 16.32 -4.09 6.26
CA LEU A 47 16.83 -4.26 4.90
C LEU A 47 16.85 -5.74 4.58
N ILE A 48 15.88 -6.15 3.75
CA ILE A 48 15.74 -7.51 3.24
C ILE A 48 16.32 -7.54 1.83
N ARG A 49 17.17 -8.52 1.55
CA ARG A 49 17.82 -8.72 0.24
C ARG A 49 17.36 -10.03 -0.40
N PRO A 50 17.48 -10.19 -1.73
CA PRO A 50 17.23 -11.47 -2.39
C PRO A 50 17.97 -12.64 -1.74
N ASP A 51 19.22 -12.44 -1.32
CA ASP A 51 20.04 -13.45 -0.66
C ASP A 51 19.51 -13.89 0.74
N ASP A 52 18.57 -13.14 1.31
CA ASP A 52 17.93 -13.49 2.58
C ASP A 52 16.76 -14.48 2.40
N LEU A 53 16.39 -14.80 1.15
CA LEU A 53 15.31 -15.73 0.84
C LEU A 53 15.58 -17.11 1.46
N GLN A 54 14.56 -17.60 2.15
CA GLN A 54 14.55 -18.96 2.65
C GLN A 54 14.05 -19.90 1.56
N LYS A 55 14.52 -21.15 1.58
CA LYS A 55 13.96 -22.19 0.71
C LYS A 55 12.47 -22.36 1.04
N PRO A 56 11.62 -22.66 0.04
CA PRO A 56 10.24 -23.07 0.29
C PRO A 56 10.14 -24.20 1.31
N TYR A 57 9.07 -24.17 2.10
CA TYR A 57 8.68 -25.21 3.06
C TYR A 57 9.66 -25.42 4.22
N VAL A 58 10.58 -24.49 4.48
CA VAL A 58 11.41 -24.49 5.71
C VAL A 58 10.52 -24.45 6.96
N SER A 59 9.46 -23.65 6.95
CA SER A 59 8.34 -23.77 7.88
C SER A 59 7.12 -24.31 7.14
N ARG A 60 6.19 -24.91 7.87
CA ARG A 60 4.86 -25.22 7.32
C ARG A 60 4.11 -23.91 7.04
N SER A 61 3.29 -23.90 6.01
CA SER A 61 2.26 -22.87 5.86
C SER A 61 1.33 -22.89 7.05
N ALA A 62 0.83 -21.74 7.45
CA ALA A 62 -0.12 -21.60 8.55
C ALA A 62 -1.34 -20.81 8.09
N SER A 63 -2.52 -21.18 8.56
CA SER A 63 -3.71 -20.35 8.42
C SER A 63 -3.97 -19.67 9.75
N ASN A 64 -3.62 -18.39 9.82
CA ASN A 64 -3.78 -17.54 10.98
C ASN A 64 -4.50 -16.24 10.56
N GLY A 65 -5.79 -16.34 10.22
CA GLY A 65 -6.60 -15.17 9.90
C GLY A 65 -6.72 -14.21 11.09
N ALA A 66 -6.74 -12.90 10.83
CA ALA A 66 -6.87 -11.89 11.88
C ALA A 66 -8.31 -11.87 12.44
N GLY A 67 -8.48 -12.25 13.70
CA GLY A 67 -9.69 -11.94 14.45
C GLY A 67 -9.84 -10.42 14.54
N LEU A 68 -11.00 -9.90 14.19
CA LEU A 68 -11.27 -8.46 14.25
C LEU A 68 -11.97 -8.16 15.57
N ALA A 69 -11.26 -7.48 16.46
CA ALA A 69 -11.82 -6.97 17.71
C ALA A 69 -12.27 -5.51 17.54
N ASP A 70 -13.20 -5.09 18.38
CA ASP A 70 -13.54 -3.68 18.52
C ASP A 70 -12.30 -2.87 18.90
N ARG A 71 -12.16 -1.66 18.35
CA ARG A 71 -11.11 -0.74 18.77
C ARG A 71 -11.24 -0.44 20.26
N PRO A 72 -10.22 -0.75 21.09
CA PRO A 72 -10.27 -0.43 22.51
C PRO A 72 -10.48 1.08 22.72
N GLU A 73 -11.19 1.44 23.78
CA GLU A 73 -11.48 2.84 24.07
C GLU A 73 -10.17 3.65 24.20
N GLY A 74 -10.09 4.75 23.46
CA GLY A 74 -8.90 5.61 23.44
C GLY A 74 -7.69 5.04 22.68
N ALA A 75 -7.74 3.82 22.15
CA ALA A 75 -6.64 3.24 21.38
C ALA A 75 -6.36 4.06 20.11
N ARG A 76 -5.07 4.34 19.89
CA ARG A 76 -4.54 5.03 18.72
C ARG A 76 -3.31 4.28 18.22
N PRO A 77 -2.99 4.35 16.91
CA PRO A 77 -1.72 3.85 16.43
C PRO A 77 -0.55 4.58 17.11
N LEU A 78 0.56 3.88 17.26
CA LEU A 78 1.82 4.45 17.74
C LEU A 78 2.58 5.03 16.54
N VAL A 79 3.07 6.27 16.66
CA VAL A 79 3.84 6.99 15.64
C VAL A 79 5.20 7.44 16.20
N PRO A 80 6.19 7.84 15.37
CA PRO A 80 7.52 8.23 15.87
C PRO A 80 7.44 9.46 16.78
N SER A 81 8.49 9.67 17.57
CA SER A 81 8.58 10.86 18.43
C SER A 81 8.49 12.15 17.62
N GLY A 82 7.74 13.13 18.12
CA GLY A 82 7.47 14.39 17.41
C GLY A 82 6.28 14.35 16.47
N PHE A 83 5.71 13.16 16.20
CA PHE A 83 4.46 13.01 15.47
C PHE A 83 3.27 12.89 16.41
N SER A 84 2.10 13.33 15.93
CA SER A 84 0.80 13.12 16.57
C SER A 84 -0.13 12.42 15.60
N ILE A 85 -1.06 11.61 16.12
CA ILE A 85 -2.09 10.95 15.32
C ILE A 85 -3.48 11.15 15.92
N GLU A 86 -4.40 11.56 15.06
CA GLU A 86 -5.75 11.98 15.42
C GLU A 86 -6.79 11.27 14.55
N LEU A 87 -7.93 10.92 15.14
CA LEU A 87 -9.04 10.30 14.42
C LEU A 87 -9.75 11.37 13.59
N VAL A 88 -9.91 11.10 12.30
CA VAL A 88 -10.65 11.95 11.36
C VAL A 88 -12.12 11.53 11.31
N ALA A 89 -12.36 10.24 11.06
CA ALA A 89 -13.70 9.68 10.92
C ALA A 89 -13.72 8.21 11.35
N SER A 90 -14.91 7.71 11.67
CA SER A 90 -15.17 6.31 12.01
C SER A 90 -16.55 5.89 11.50
N GLY A 91 -16.88 4.60 11.59
CA GLY A 91 -18.18 4.08 11.14
C GLY A 91 -18.28 3.96 9.61
N ILE A 92 -17.15 3.74 8.94
CA ILE A 92 -17.08 3.49 7.50
C ILE A 92 -17.08 1.97 7.28
N ASP A 93 -17.91 1.46 6.36
CA ASP A 93 -18.14 0.01 6.28
C ASP A 93 -16.91 -0.79 5.85
N ASN A 94 -16.14 -0.27 4.90
CA ASN A 94 -14.85 -0.84 4.48
C ASN A 94 -14.00 0.22 3.75
N PRO A 95 -13.38 1.19 4.47
CA PRO A 95 -12.55 2.22 3.86
C PRO A 95 -11.28 1.62 3.27
N ARG A 96 -11.12 1.72 1.95
CA ARG A 96 -9.95 1.23 1.22
C ARG A 96 -9.03 2.39 0.86
N VAL A 97 -8.72 2.56 -0.43
CA VAL A 97 -7.84 3.64 -0.90
C VAL A 97 -8.43 4.99 -0.51
N VAL A 98 -7.53 5.87 -0.05
CA VAL A 98 -7.77 7.31 0.09
C VAL A 98 -6.88 8.07 -0.89
N ARG A 99 -7.42 9.14 -1.48
CA ARG A 99 -6.69 10.10 -2.32
C ARG A 99 -7.05 11.52 -1.91
N ALA A 100 -6.05 12.37 -1.75
CA ALA A 100 -6.26 13.80 -1.65
C ALA A 100 -6.50 14.38 -3.06
N ALA A 101 -7.61 15.09 -3.23
CA ALA A 101 -7.84 15.96 -4.38
C ALA A 101 -6.91 17.19 -4.30
N PRO A 102 -6.61 17.89 -5.42
CA PRO A 102 -5.75 19.08 -5.39
C PRO A 102 -6.24 20.24 -4.50
N ASN A 103 -7.56 20.34 -4.26
CA ASN A 103 -8.10 21.28 -3.28
C ASN A 103 -7.85 20.86 -1.82
N GLY A 104 -7.51 19.60 -1.56
CA GLY A 104 -7.27 19.04 -0.23
C GLY A 104 -8.39 18.12 0.29
N ASP A 105 -9.49 17.94 -0.45
CA ASP A 105 -10.56 17.02 -0.05
C ASP A 105 -10.08 15.57 -0.09
N LEU A 106 -10.48 14.76 0.88
CA LEU A 106 -10.11 13.36 0.98
C LEU A 106 -11.21 12.48 0.36
N PHE A 107 -10.91 11.84 -0.76
CA PHE A 107 -11.78 10.88 -1.42
C PHE A 107 -11.44 9.47 -0.95
N VAL A 108 -12.42 8.77 -0.37
CA VAL A 108 -12.23 7.45 0.24
C VAL A 108 -13.17 6.45 -0.42
N ALA A 109 -12.61 5.36 -0.92
CA ALA A 109 -13.41 4.24 -1.41
C ALA A 109 -13.98 3.45 -0.23
N ASP A 110 -15.30 3.38 -0.11
CA ASP A 110 -15.99 2.55 0.87
C ASP A 110 -16.55 1.32 0.15
N SER A 111 -15.71 0.28 0.02
CA SER A 111 -15.96 -0.81 -0.92
C SER A 111 -17.21 -1.61 -0.59
N LYS A 112 -17.47 -1.83 0.71
CA LYS A 112 -18.61 -2.64 1.17
C LYS A 112 -19.92 -1.86 1.05
N ALA A 113 -19.88 -0.55 1.21
CA ALA A 113 -21.04 0.33 1.00
C ALA A 113 -21.23 0.75 -0.47
N SER A 114 -20.41 0.25 -1.40
CA SER A 114 -20.56 0.53 -2.84
C SER A 114 -20.55 2.03 -3.19
N GLN A 115 -19.68 2.80 -2.54
CA GLN A 115 -19.66 4.26 -2.67
C GLN A 115 -18.26 4.89 -2.52
N ILE A 116 -18.14 6.14 -2.96
CA ILE A 116 -17.01 7.03 -2.66
C ILE A 116 -17.48 8.08 -1.65
N ARG A 117 -16.78 8.21 -0.53
CA ARG A 117 -16.99 9.25 0.47
C ARG A 117 -16.01 10.39 0.28
N VAL A 118 -16.40 11.60 0.65
CA VAL A 118 -15.56 12.80 0.63
C VAL A 118 -15.55 13.45 2.00
N TYR A 119 -14.35 13.76 2.49
CA TYR A 119 -14.14 14.49 3.73
C TYR A 119 -13.34 15.77 3.43
N ARG A 120 -13.94 16.92 3.71
CA ARG A 120 -13.25 18.20 3.73
C ARG A 120 -12.87 18.52 5.16
N LEU A 121 -11.59 18.48 5.49
CA LEU A 121 -11.12 18.76 6.85
C LEU A 121 -11.19 20.25 7.16
N ALA A 122 -11.45 20.59 8.42
CA ALA A 122 -11.21 21.94 8.91
C ALA A 122 -9.70 22.24 8.87
N GLU A 123 -9.33 23.49 8.58
CA GLU A 123 -7.93 23.89 8.43
C GLU A 123 -7.10 23.51 9.66
N GLY A 124 -5.99 22.80 9.43
CA GLY A 124 -5.07 22.33 10.47
C GLY A 124 -5.62 21.27 11.42
N SER A 125 -6.85 20.78 11.21
CA SER A 125 -7.55 19.85 12.12
C SER A 125 -7.76 18.47 11.49
N ALA A 126 -7.92 17.45 12.34
CA ALA A 126 -8.43 16.14 11.91
C ALA A 126 -9.95 16.13 11.74
N SER A 127 -10.68 17.10 12.29
CA SER A 127 -12.15 17.12 12.22
C SER A 127 -12.66 17.51 10.82
N PRO A 128 -13.58 16.71 10.22
CA PRO A 128 -14.27 17.10 9.00
C PRO A 128 -15.11 18.36 9.21
N ALA A 129 -14.89 19.39 8.39
CA ALA A 129 -15.78 20.53 8.25
C ALA A 129 -17.01 20.19 7.40
N GLN A 130 -16.84 19.29 6.41
CA GLN A 130 -17.93 18.77 5.58
C GLN A 130 -17.68 17.30 5.25
N GLU A 131 -18.77 16.54 5.14
CA GLU A 131 -18.78 15.15 4.72
C GLU A 131 -19.87 14.93 3.68
N ALA A 132 -19.58 14.12 2.66
CA ALA A 132 -20.54 13.77 1.63
C ALA A 132 -20.27 12.39 1.04
N ILE A 133 -21.28 11.85 0.36
CA ILE A 133 -21.12 10.71 -0.55
C ILE A 133 -21.02 11.29 -1.96
N PHE A 134 -19.86 11.12 -2.60
CA PHE A 134 -19.62 11.61 -3.94
C PHE A 134 -20.40 10.81 -4.98
N ALA A 135 -20.30 9.48 -4.90
CA ALA A 135 -20.95 8.55 -5.82
C ALA A 135 -21.39 7.28 -5.10
N THR A 136 -22.51 6.70 -5.51
CA THR A 136 -23.09 5.45 -4.99
C THR A 136 -23.34 4.45 -6.11
N GLY A 137 -23.69 3.21 -5.78
CA GLY A 137 -24.06 2.19 -6.76
C GLY A 137 -22.86 1.64 -7.53
N LEU A 138 -21.67 1.76 -6.94
CA LEU A 138 -20.41 1.27 -7.49
C LEU A 138 -20.20 -0.20 -7.14
N THR A 139 -19.42 -0.92 -7.94
CA THR A 139 -19.15 -2.35 -7.69
C THR A 139 -17.83 -2.49 -6.93
N ARG A 140 -17.90 -2.55 -5.59
CA ARG A 140 -16.72 -2.69 -4.71
C ARG A 140 -15.58 -1.74 -5.12
N PRO A 141 -15.82 -0.41 -5.10
CA PRO A 141 -14.83 0.55 -5.57
C PRO A 141 -13.53 0.43 -4.77
N TYR A 142 -12.38 0.60 -5.43
CA TYR A 142 -11.07 0.59 -4.78
C TYR A 142 -10.23 1.78 -5.25
N GLY A 143 -9.66 1.74 -6.45
CA GLY A 143 -8.77 2.79 -6.97
C GLY A 143 -9.51 4.09 -7.29
N ILE A 144 -8.84 5.21 -7.04
CA ILE A 144 -9.33 6.56 -7.32
C ILE A 144 -8.19 7.34 -7.99
N ALA A 145 -8.49 8.07 -9.06
CA ALA A 145 -7.54 9.00 -9.69
C ALA A 145 -8.23 10.24 -10.24
N PHE A 146 -7.55 11.38 -10.16
CA PHE A 146 -7.99 12.66 -10.70
C PHE A 146 -7.37 12.89 -12.08
N TYR A 147 -8.15 13.36 -13.05
CA TYR A 147 -7.70 13.54 -14.44
C TYR A 147 -8.20 14.85 -15.06
N PRO A 148 -7.40 15.58 -15.85
CA PRO A 148 -5.97 15.34 -16.07
C PRO A 148 -5.16 15.47 -14.77
N PRO A 149 -3.97 14.82 -14.67
CA PRO A 149 -3.08 15.00 -13.53
C PRO A 149 -2.71 16.48 -13.35
N GLY A 150 -2.56 16.91 -12.09
CA GLY A 150 -2.24 18.29 -11.72
C GLY A 150 -3.36 18.98 -10.94
N ASP A 151 -3.31 20.31 -10.88
CA ASP A 151 -4.12 21.10 -9.93
C ASP A 151 -5.59 21.28 -10.34
N LYS A 152 -5.93 20.99 -11.60
CA LYS A 152 -7.26 21.28 -12.16
C LYS A 152 -7.84 20.06 -12.88
N PRO A 153 -8.12 18.98 -12.16
CA PRO A 153 -8.77 17.82 -12.74
C PRO A 153 -10.18 18.19 -13.19
N GLN A 154 -10.61 17.53 -14.25
CA GLN A 154 -11.95 17.63 -14.84
C GLN A 154 -12.78 16.37 -14.58
N TRP A 155 -12.12 15.30 -14.11
CA TRP A 155 -12.71 13.99 -13.93
C TRP A 155 -12.17 13.32 -12.67
N VAL A 156 -13.04 12.56 -12.01
CA VAL A 156 -12.65 11.55 -11.02
C VAL A 156 -12.89 10.19 -11.63
N TYR A 157 -11.83 9.41 -11.78
CA TYR A 157 -11.89 8.01 -12.19
C TYR A 157 -11.98 7.13 -10.94
N VAL A 158 -12.88 6.15 -11.00
CA VAL A 158 -13.06 5.14 -9.96
C VAL A 158 -12.91 3.76 -10.59
N ALA A 159 -11.95 2.99 -10.08
CA ALA A 159 -11.75 1.62 -10.45
C ALA A 159 -12.59 0.72 -9.52
N ASN A 160 -13.70 0.22 -10.07
CA ASN A 160 -14.51 -0.84 -9.50
C ASN A 160 -13.79 -2.19 -9.64
N SER A 161 -14.27 -3.22 -8.95
CA SER A 161 -13.69 -4.57 -9.12
C SER A 161 -13.82 -5.11 -10.54
N ASN A 162 -14.85 -4.68 -11.28
CA ASN A 162 -15.18 -5.18 -12.62
C ASN A 162 -15.19 -4.13 -13.74
N SER A 163 -14.89 -2.86 -13.43
CA SER A 163 -14.85 -1.79 -14.43
C SER A 163 -14.05 -0.59 -13.96
N VAL A 164 -13.66 0.28 -14.89
CA VAL A 164 -13.27 1.65 -14.57
C VAL A 164 -14.39 2.56 -15.06
N VAL A 165 -14.85 3.45 -14.18
CA VAL A 165 -15.81 4.50 -14.51
C VAL A 165 -15.20 5.87 -14.24
N ARG A 166 -15.75 6.93 -14.84
CA ARG A 166 -15.41 8.31 -14.48
C ARG A 166 -16.65 9.17 -14.27
N PHE A 167 -16.47 10.22 -13.48
CA PHE A 167 -17.46 11.25 -13.21
C PHE A 167 -16.88 12.60 -13.59
N ALA A 168 -17.70 13.47 -14.20
CA ALA A 168 -17.33 14.86 -14.35
C ALA A 168 -17.07 15.47 -12.98
N TYR A 169 -16.03 16.28 -12.88
CA TYR A 169 -15.57 16.84 -11.62
C TYR A 169 -15.11 18.28 -11.82
N ARG A 170 -15.62 19.17 -10.98
CA ARG A 170 -15.08 20.51 -10.77
C ARG A 170 -14.44 20.55 -9.39
N ASP A 171 -13.39 21.35 -9.28
CA ASP A 171 -12.67 21.52 -8.02
C ASP A 171 -13.64 21.93 -6.89
N GLY A 172 -13.66 21.14 -5.82
CA GLY A 172 -14.56 21.35 -4.69
C GLY A 172 -15.89 20.61 -4.73
N ASP A 173 -16.21 19.88 -5.80
CA ASP A 173 -17.43 19.08 -5.87
C ASP A 173 -17.42 17.97 -4.81
N LEU A 174 -18.47 17.97 -3.98
CA LEU A 174 -18.68 16.95 -2.95
C LEU A 174 -19.62 15.83 -3.40
N LYS A 175 -20.27 16.00 -4.56
CA LYS A 175 -21.21 15.06 -5.17
C LYS A 175 -20.98 15.02 -6.67
N ALA A 176 -21.01 13.83 -7.26
CA ALA A 176 -20.90 13.69 -8.70
C ALA A 176 -22.11 14.29 -9.41
N GLU A 177 -21.87 15.05 -10.49
CA GLU A 177 -22.91 15.50 -11.39
C GLU A 177 -23.23 14.40 -12.41
N GLY A 178 -24.44 13.85 -12.39
CA GLY A 178 -24.91 12.90 -13.39
C GLY A 178 -24.48 11.44 -13.17
N LYS A 179 -24.65 10.62 -14.21
CA LYS A 179 -24.31 9.19 -14.20
C LYS A 179 -22.84 8.99 -14.59
N PRO A 180 -22.17 7.93 -14.09
CA PRO A 180 -20.80 7.62 -14.52
C PRO A 180 -20.74 7.25 -16.00
N GLU A 181 -19.60 7.58 -16.62
CA GLU A 181 -19.20 7.03 -17.92
C GLU A 181 -18.33 5.78 -17.69
N THR A 182 -18.67 4.67 -18.35
CA THR A 182 -17.83 3.47 -18.33
C THR A 182 -16.66 3.64 -19.28
N ILE A 183 -15.44 3.49 -18.75
CA ILE A 183 -14.17 3.66 -19.47
C ILE A 183 -13.56 2.31 -19.82
N VAL A 184 -13.48 1.40 -18.85
CA VAL A 184 -13.02 0.03 -19.08
C VAL A 184 -14.09 -0.92 -18.55
N PRO A 185 -14.83 -1.63 -19.42
CA PRO A 185 -15.81 -2.62 -18.99
C PRO A 185 -15.16 -3.99 -18.70
N ASP A 186 -15.94 -4.90 -18.12
CA ASP A 186 -15.70 -6.35 -18.11
C ASP A 186 -14.33 -6.81 -17.58
N ILE A 187 -13.82 -6.14 -16.55
CA ILE A 187 -12.60 -6.56 -15.86
C ILE A 187 -12.93 -7.82 -15.02
N PRO A 188 -12.17 -8.92 -15.14
CA PRO A 188 -12.36 -10.11 -14.30
C PRO A 188 -12.23 -9.75 -12.82
N ALA A 189 -13.09 -10.26 -11.93
CA ALA A 189 -13.17 -9.81 -10.53
C ALA A 189 -13.09 -10.93 -9.46
N ASN A 190 -12.92 -12.20 -9.86
CA ASN A 190 -12.73 -13.32 -8.93
C ASN A 190 -11.36 -13.26 -8.24
N HIS A 191 -11.23 -13.87 -7.05
CA HIS A 191 -10.01 -13.88 -6.23
C HIS A 191 -9.50 -12.45 -5.92
N HIS A 192 -8.44 -11.98 -6.58
CA HIS A 192 -7.96 -10.60 -6.40
C HIS A 192 -8.86 -9.61 -7.15
N TRP A 193 -9.75 -8.96 -6.40
CA TRP A 193 -10.78 -8.06 -6.94
C TRP A 193 -10.37 -6.58 -6.92
N THR A 194 -9.33 -6.19 -6.18
CA THR A 194 -8.91 -4.79 -6.06
C THR A 194 -8.29 -4.26 -7.35
N ARG A 195 -8.68 -3.07 -7.78
CA ARG A 195 -8.12 -2.39 -8.96
C ARG A 195 -7.61 -1.04 -8.51
N ASP A 196 -6.30 -0.83 -8.48
CA ASP A 196 -5.76 0.52 -8.36
C ASP A 196 -5.52 1.13 -9.74
N ILE A 197 -5.51 2.46 -9.81
CA ILE A 197 -5.45 3.23 -11.04
C ILE A 197 -4.53 4.43 -10.87
N ALA A 198 -3.73 4.71 -11.88
CA ALA A 198 -2.86 5.88 -11.94
C ALA A 198 -2.79 6.41 -13.38
N PHE A 199 -2.40 7.67 -13.55
CA PHE A 199 -2.11 8.23 -14.87
C PHE A 199 -0.62 8.54 -14.99
N SER A 200 -0.07 8.40 -16.20
CA SER A 200 1.27 8.93 -16.49
C SER A 200 1.34 10.43 -16.22
N PRO A 201 2.52 10.99 -15.88
CA PRO A 201 2.65 12.43 -15.61
C PRO A 201 2.12 13.34 -16.71
N ASP A 202 2.24 12.91 -17.97
CA ASP A 202 1.76 13.65 -19.15
C ASP A 202 0.27 13.45 -19.45
N GLY A 203 -0.43 12.65 -18.62
CA GLY A 203 -1.84 12.32 -18.75
C GLY A 203 -2.18 11.44 -19.95
N LYS A 204 -1.21 10.91 -20.70
CA LYS A 204 -1.51 10.15 -21.92
C LYS A 204 -1.78 8.67 -21.70
N THR A 205 -1.40 8.12 -20.55
CA THR A 205 -1.59 6.71 -20.24
C THR A 205 -2.35 6.56 -18.94
N LEU A 206 -3.44 5.79 -18.97
CA LEU A 206 -4.12 5.25 -17.79
C LEU A 206 -3.52 3.88 -17.48
N TYR A 207 -2.95 3.74 -16.29
CA TYR A 207 -2.48 2.46 -15.74
C TYR A 207 -3.55 1.86 -14.85
N LEU A 208 -3.81 0.56 -15.03
CA LEU A 208 -4.78 -0.20 -14.26
C LEU A 208 -4.13 -1.49 -13.78
N SER A 209 -4.13 -1.72 -12.47
CA SER A 209 -3.68 -3.01 -11.93
C SER A 209 -4.82 -4.04 -11.94
N VAL A 210 -4.50 -5.26 -12.39
CA VAL A 210 -5.39 -6.42 -12.33
C VAL A 210 -4.65 -7.59 -11.70
N GLY A 211 -5.02 -7.94 -10.46
CA GLY A 211 -4.44 -9.09 -9.76
C GLY A 211 -4.87 -10.45 -10.31
N SER A 212 -4.13 -11.50 -9.94
CA SER A 212 -4.35 -12.89 -10.37
C SER A 212 -5.73 -13.43 -10.01
N GLY A 213 -6.18 -14.43 -10.78
CA GLY A 213 -7.42 -15.17 -10.57
C GLY A 213 -7.31 -16.30 -9.55
N SER A 214 -6.10 -16.62 -9.10
CA SER A 214 -5.79 -17.72 -8.20
C SER A 214 -4.49 -17.47 -7.43
N ASN A 215 -4.08 -18.38 -6.55
CA ASN A 215 -2.85 -18.20 -5.78
C ASN A 215 -1.61 -18.36 -6.68
N VAL A 216 -1.56 -19.42 -7.48
CA VAL A 216 -0.46 -19.76 -8.38
C VAL A 216 -0.91 -20.23 -9.77
N ALA A 217 -1.87 -19.53 -10.38
CA ALA A 217 -2.37 -19.83 -11.73
C ALA A 217 -2.96 -21.24 -11.85
N GLU A 218 -3.70 -21.70 -10.83
CA GLU A 218 -4.21 -23.08 -10.72
C GLU A 218 -5.04 -23.51 -11.94
N ASP A 219 -5.84 -22.60 -12.49
CA ASP A 219 -6.78 -22.88 -13.58
C ASP A 219 -6.24 -22.48 -14.97
N MET A 220 -4.97 -22.08 -15.08
CA MET A 220 -4.38 -21.59 -16.34
C MET A 220 -4.17 -22.71 -17.39
N GLY A 221 -4.12 -23.97 -16.96
CA GLY A 221 -3.71 -25.09 -17.82
C GLY A 221 -2.19 -25.12 -18.06
N ALA A 222 -1.67 -26.28 -18.46
CA ALA A 222 -0.21 -26.51 -18.55
C ALA A 222 0.46 -25.73 -19.69
N GLU A 223 -0.23 -25.56 -20.82
CA GLU A 223 0.28 -24.85 -22.00
C GLU A 223 -0.81 -23.99 -22.64
N PRO A 224 -0.45 -22.88 -23.29
CA PRO A 224 -1.38 -22.04 -24.04
C PRO A 224 -1.85 -22.74 -25.32
N GLU A 225 -2.98 -22.29 -25.86
CA GLU A 225 -3.44 -22.71 -27.18
C GLU A 225 -2.39 -22.35 -28.26
N GLY A 226 -2.06 -23.31 -29.13
CA GLY A 226 -0.98 -23.16 -30.13
C GLY A 226 0.42 -23.53 -29.62
N GLY A 227 0.57 -23.85 -28.32
CA GLY A 227 1.83 -24.33 -27.74
C GLY A 227 2.75 -23.21 -27.26
N LEU A 228 3.62 -23.56 -26.31
CA LEU A 228 4.43 -22.59 -25.58
C LEU A 228 5.45 -21.83 -26.45
N GLU A 229 6.08 -22.50 -27.43
CA GLU A 229 7.09 -21.88 -28.30
C GLU A 229 6.50 -20.72 -29.12
N GLN A 230 5.32 -20.93 -29.69
CA GLN A 230 4.62 -19.89 -30.44
C GLN A 230 4.18 -18.75 -29.53
N TRP A 231 3.62 -19.08 -28.36
CA TRP A 231 3.19 -18.09 -27.37
C TRP A 231 4.34 -17.19 -26.91
N ALA A 232 5.49 -17.77 -26.57
CA ALA A 232 6.65 -17.03 -26.10
C ALA A 232 7.23 -16.05 -27.15
N THR A 233 6.90 -16.25 -28.43
CA THR A 233 7.35 -15.38 -29.52
C THR A 233 6.40 -14.19 -29.77
N SER A 234 5.10 -14.35 -29.49
CA SER A 234 4.08 -13.35 -29.82
C SER A 234 3.53 -12.60 -28.60
N ALA A 235 3.52 -13.23 -27.43
CA ALA A 235 2.97 -12.65 -26.21
C ALA A 235 4.00 -11.77 -25.49
N PRO A 236 3.55 -10.80 -24.67
CA PRO A 236 4.45 -10.09 -23.76
C PRO A 236 5.25 -11.08 -22.89
N LEU A 237 6.48 -10.69 -22.53
CA LEU A 237 7.32 -11.49 -21.64
C LEU A 237 6.56 -11.85 -20.37
N GLY A 238 6.48 -13.12 -20.02
CA GLY A 238 5.78 -13.58 -18.82
C GLY A 238 4.26 -13.45 -18.85
N ALA A 239 3.64 -13.21 -20.01
CA ALA A 239 2.19 -13.22 -20.13
C ALA A 239 1.61 -14.61 -19.83
N THR A 240 0.57 -14.60 -19.00
CA THR A 240 -0.29 -15.73 -18.65
C THR A 240 -1.41 -15.91 -19.68
N TRP A 241 -2.06 -17.08 -19.67
CA TRP A 241 -3.12 -17.44 -20.61
C TRP A 241 -4.37 -17.98 -19.91
N GLY A 242 -5.39 -18.34 -20.69
CA GLY A 242 -6.63 -18.92 -20.16
C GLY A 242 -7.31 -17.99 -19.14
N PRO A 243 -7.80 -18.51 -18.01
CA PRO A 243 -8.44 -17.70 -16.97
C PRO A 243 -7.54 -16.64 -16.31
N GLU A 244 -6.23 -16.71 -16.52
CA GLU A 244 -5.24 -15.75 -16.00
C GLU A 244 -4.80 -14.72 -17.06
N GLU A 245 -5.32 -14.76 -18.27
CA GLU A 245 -4.93 -13.83 -19.33
C GLU A 245 -5.21 -12.36 -18.96
N GLY A 246 -4.16 -11.54 -18.99
CA GLY A 246 -4.22 -10.12 -18.62
C GLY A 246 -4.44 -9.88 -17.12
N ARG A 247 -4.09 -10.86 -16.28
CA ARG A 247 -4.09 -10.81 -14.82
C ARG A 247 -2.69 -10.98 -14.26
N ALA A 248 -2.50 -10.59 -13.00
CA ALA A 248 -1.19 -10.34 -12.42
C ALA A 248 -0.37 -9.32 -13.26
N ASP A 249 -1.10 -8.37 -13.84
CA ASP A 249 -0.60 -7.41 -14.80
C ASP A 249 -0.86 -5.98 -14.32
N VAL A 250 0.02 -5.08 -14.75
CA VAL A 250 -0.34 -3.69 -14.93
C VAL A 250 -0.70 -3.52 -16.40
N LEU A 251 -1.96 -3.19 -16.65
CA LEU A 251 -2.47 -2.85 -17.98
C LEU A 251 -2.33 -1.34 -18.20
N ALA A 252 -2.18 -0.95 -19.47
CA ALA A 252 -2.19 0.44 -19.90
C ALA A 252 -3.27 0.66 -20.95
N PHE A 253 -3.85 1.86 -20.93
CA PHE A 253 -4.88 2.34 -21.84
C PHE A 253 -4.61 3.80 -22.17
N ASP A 254 -5.26 4.30 -23.21
CA ASP A 254 -5.47 5.74 -23.34
C ASP A 254 -6.50 6.20 -22.30
N PRO A 255 -6.58 7.50 -21.94
CA PRO A 255 -7.43 7.95 -20.84
C PRO A 255 -8.94 7.72 -21.03
N ASP A 256 -9.38 7.47 -22.27
CA ASP A 256 -10.75 7.13 -22.62
C ASP A 256 -11.03 5.62 -22.55
N GLY A 257 -10.04 4.79 -22.19
CA GLY A 257 -10.16 3.34 -22.06
C GLY A 257 -9.84 2.56 -23.32
N ASN A 258 -9.48 3.23 -24.42
CA ASN A 258 -9.08 2.58 -25.66
C ASN A 258 -7.61 2.11 -25.61
N ASN A 259 -7.20 1.38 -26.65
CA ASN A 259 -5.81 0.98 -26.89
C ASN A 259 -5.17 0.22 -25.72
N ARG A 260 -5.93 -0.75 -25.18
CA ARG A 260 -5.48 -1.69 -24.15
C ARG A 260 -4.17 -2.35 -24.57
N ARG A 261 -3.20 -2.34 -23.67
CA ARG A 261 -1.88 -2.99 -23.81
C ARG A 261 -1.38 -3.49 -22.46
N SER A 262 -0.60 -4.57 -22.46
CA SER A 262 0.13 -4.97 -21.24
C SER A 262 1.30 -4.00 -21.04
N PHE A 263 1.37 -3.39 -19.85
CA PHE A 263 2.49 -2.53 -19.47
C PHE A 263 3.57 -3.33 -18.76
N ALA A 264 3.19 -4.22 -17.84
CA ALA A 264 4.08 -5.14 -17.15
C ALA A 264 3.31 -6.38 -16.67
N THR A 265 4.01 -7.50 -16.53
CA THR A 265 3.44 -8.82 -16.21
C THR A 265 4.08 -9.44 -14.97
N GLY A 266 3.41 -10.45 -14.41
CA GLY A 266 3.95 -11.24 -13.30
C GLY A 266 4.02 -10.52 -11.96
N LEU A 267 3.22 -9.47 -11.77
CA LEU A 267 2.96 -8.84 -10.48
C LEU A 267 1.68 -9.45 -9.89
N ARG A 268 1.79 -10.56 -9.14
CA ARG A 268 0.63 -11.38 -8.66
C ARG A 268 -0.58 -10.54 -8.29
N ASN A 269 -0.38 -9.56 -7.40
CA ASN A 269 -1.41 -8.60 -7.05
C ASN A 269 -0.79 -7.24 -6.70
N CYS A 270 -0.56 -6.44 -7.73
CA CYS A 270 -0.13 -5.04 -7.66
C CYS A 270 -1.21 -4.14 -7.02
N SER A 271 -1.38 -4.26 -5.70
CA SER A 271 -2.56 -3.79 -4.96
C SER A 271 -2.64 -2.27 -4.80
N GLY A 272 -1.50 -1.58 -4.91
CA GLY A 272 -1.44 -0.13 -4.77
C GLY A 272 -0.45 0.47 -5.74
N MET A 273 -0.87 1.47 -6.51
CA MET A 273 -0.06 2.16 -7.49
C MET A 273 -0.01 3.66 -7.23
N THR A 274 1.14 4.26 -7.53
CA THR A 274 1.31 5.72 -7.55
C THR A 274 2.43 6.10 -8.50
N VAL A 275 2.49 7.35 -8.92
CA VAL A 275 3.63 7.87 -9.70
C VAL A 275 4.59 8.57 -8.77
N GLN A 276 5.86 8.20 -8.83
CA GLN A 276 6.92 8.90 -8.11
C GLN A 276 7.11 10.30 -8.71
N PRO A 277 6.89 11.37 -7.94
CA PRO A 277 6.89 12.72 -8.49
C PRO A 277 8.23 13.18 -9.06
N GLN A 278 9.34 12.79 -8.41
CA GLN A 278 10.69 13.21 -8.81
C GLN A 278 11.14 12.63 -10.16
N THR A 279 10.64 11.45 -10.53
CA THR A 279 11.12 10.71 -11.72
C THR A 279 10.03 10.46 -12.75
N GLY A 280 8.76 10.60 -12.38
CA GLY A 280 7.61 10.20 -13.19
C GLY A 280 7.42 8.68 -13.29
N ALA A 281 8.19 7.89 -12.56
CA ALA A 281 8.11 6.43 -12.61
C ALA A 281 6.82 5.92 -11.96
N LEU A 282 6.15 4.95 -12.59
CA LEU A 282 5.06 4.21 -11.96
C LEU A 282 5.64 3.28 -10.89
N TRP A 283 5.09 3.31 -9.68
CA TRP A 283 5.44 2.44 -8.57
C TRP A 283 4.26 1.57 -8.18
N CYS A 284 4.55 0.37 -7.71
CA CYS A 284 3.55 -0.53 -7.18
C CYS A 284 4.03 -1.27 -5.93
N VAL A 285 3.09 -1.60 -5.05
CA VAL A 285 3.25 -2.60 -3.99
C VAL A 285 2.52 -3.90 -4.33
N VAL A 286 3.17 -5.04 -4.11
CA VAL A 286 2.68 -6.35 -4.55
C VAL A 286 2.48 -7.29 -3.37
N ASN A 287 1.34 -8.00 -3.39
CA ASN A 287 1.08 -9.15 -2.54
C ASN A 287 1.48 -10.42 -3.30
N GLU A 288 2.50 -11.10 -2.81
CA GLU A 288 3.05 -12.31 -3.39
C GLU A 288 2.27 -13.58 -3.00
N ARG A 289 2.66 -14.72 -3.59
CA ARG A 289 1.92 -15.97 -3.43
C ARG A 289 1.98 -16.55 -2.02
N ASP A 290 0.94 -17.31 -1.73
CA ASP A 290 0.72 -18.00 -0.49
C ASP A 290 1.34 -19.42 -0.52
N GLU A 291 1.54 -19.98 0.68
CA GLU A 291 1.78 -21.41 0.95
C GLU A 291 3.19 -21.94 0.75
N LEU A 292 4.20 -21.06 0.69
CA LEU A 292 5.61 -21.47 0.66
C LEU A 292 6.30 -21.44 2.04
N GLY A 293 5.61 -21.00 3.09
CA GLY A 293 6.13 -20.90 4.47
C GLY A 293 6.12 -19.46 5.00
N ASP A 294 6.58 -19.27 6.25
CA ASP A 294 6.36 -18.03 7.02
C ASP A 294 7.18 -16.83 6.54
N ASN A 295 8.29 -17.08 5.85
CA ASN A 295 9.25 -16.04 5.45
C ASN A 295 9.56 -16.08 3.95
N VAL A 296 8.70 -16.68 3.13
CA VAL A 296 8.87 -16.76 1.68
C VAL A 296 7.50 -16.94 1.00
N PRO A 297 7.28 -16.35 -0.19
CA PRO A 297 8.06 -15.29 -0.83
C PRO A 297 7.95 -13.95 -0.08
N PHE A 298 8.88 -13.03 -0.32
CA PHE A 298 8.78 -11.67 0.22
C PHE A 298 7.74 -10.85 -0.55
N GLU A 299 7.05 -9.98 0.17
CA GLU A 299 6.27 -8.91 -0.44
C GLU A 299 7.24 -7.86 -1.01
N TYR A 300 6.77 -6.93 -1.85
CA TYR A 300 7.66 -5.88 -2.35
C TYR A 300 6.98 -4.58 -2.78
N ALA A 301 7.78 -3.52 -2.85
CA ALA A 301 7.48 -2.26 -3.49
C ALA A 301 8.53 -1.99 -4.59
N THR A 302 8.09 -1.64 -5.81
CA THR A 302 9.01 -1.50 -6.94
C THR A 302 8.52 -0.54 -8.00
N THR A 303 9.45 0.02 -8.77
CA THR A 303 9.18 0.69 -10.03
C THR A 303 8.63 -0.32 -11.04
N VAL A 304 7.46 -0.05 -11.60
CA VAL A 304 6.88 -0.84 -12.69
C VAL A 304 7.45 -0.35 -14.02
N ARG A 305 8.28 -1.18 -14.63
CA ARG A 305 8.93 -0.93 -15.93
C ARG A 305 8.09 -1.47 -17.08
N GLN A 306 7.97 -0.67 -18.15
CA GLN A 306 7.34 -1.12 -19.39
C GLN A 306 8.02 -2.38 -19.93
N GLY A 307 7.23 -3.41 -20.24
CA GLY A 307 7.70 -4.72 -20.70
C GLY A 307 8.39 -5.56 -19.62
N GLY A 308 8.42 -5.10 -18.37
CA GLY A 308 9.02 -5.83 -17.26
C GLY A 308 8.18 -7.04 -16.85
N PHE A 309 8.86 -8.13 -16.49
CA PHE A 309 8.28 -9.34 -15.92
C PHE A 309 8.76 -9.52 -14.49
N TYR A 310 7.86 -9.70 -13.53
CA TYR A 310 8.18 -9.76 -12.08
C TYR A 310 8.08 -11.16 -11.47
N GLY A 311 7.94 -12.20 -12.31
CA GLY A 311 8.12 -13.59 -11.92
C GLY A 311 6.84 -14.40 -11.81
N TRP A 312 5.73 -13.83 -11.31
CA TRP A 312 4.52 -14.62 -11.11
C TRP A 312 3.94 -15.19 -12.43
N PRO A 313 3.45 -16.44 -12.47
CA PRO A 313 3.40 -17.45 -11.40
C PRO A 313 4.63 -18.37 -11.31
N TRP A 314 5.55 -18.33 -12.27
CA TRP A 314 6.61 -19.34 -12.44
C TRP A 314 7.87 -19.10 -11.60
N TYR A 315 8.19 -17.83 -11.31
CA TYR A 315 9.35 -17.43 -10.53
C TYR A 315 8.96 -16.41 -9.44
N TYR A 316 9.88 -16.16 -8.50
CA TYR A 316 9.78 -15.07 -7.54
C TYR A 316 11.17 -14.51 -7.21
N ILE A 317 11.28 -13.17 -7.19
CA ILE A 317 12.47 -12.43 -6.74
C ILE A 317 13.76 -12.95 -7.39
N GLY A 318 13.93 -12.69 -8.69
CA GLY A 318 15.01 -13.26 -9.49
C GLY A 318 14.68 -14.67 -9.98
N ASP A 319 15.68 -15.53 -10.09
CA ASP A 319 15.57 -16.85 -10.74
C ASP A 319 15.06 -17.97 -9.83
N ASN A 320 14.39 -17.65 -8.72
CA ASN A 320 13.80 -18.68 -7.86
C ASN A 320 12.53 -19.21 -8.52
N GLU A 321 12.63 -20.41 -9.10
CA GLU A 321 11.48 -21.12 -9.66
C GLU A 321 10.49 -21.52 -8.55
N ASP A 322 9.20 -21.31 -8.80
CA ASP A 322 8.15 -21.77 -7.89
C ASP A 322 8.09 -23.31 -7.95
N PRO A 323 8.21 -24.02 -6.81
CA PRO A 323 8.24 -25.49 -6.78
C PRO A 323 6.96 -26.14 -7.30
N ARG A 324 5.87 -25.38 -7.49
CA ARG A 324 4.61 -25.85 -8.06
C ARG A 324 4.56 -25.72 -9.60
N HIS A 325 5.57 -25.09 -10.20
CA HIS A 325 5.68 -24.81 -11.64
C HIS A 325 6.99 -25.29 -12.26
N VAL A 326 7.66 -26.27 -11.63
CA VAL A 326 9.00 -26.73 -12.05
C VAL A 326 9.03 -27.13 -13.52
N GLY A 327 9.94 -26.52 -14.27
CA GLY A 327 10.17 -26.78 -15.69
C GLY A 327 9.09 -26.25 -16.63
N ALA A 328 8.06 -25.55 -16.13
CA ALA A 328 6.95 -25.08 -16.98
C ALA A 328 7.37 -23.95 -17.92
N ARG A 329 8.27 -23.05 -17.49
CA ARG A 329 8.73 -21.87 -18.25
C ARG A 329 10.24 -21.65 -18.13
N PRO A 330 11.08 -22.59 -18.63
CA PRO A 330 12.53 -22.41 -18.61
C PRO A 330 12.99 -21.22 -19.45
N ASP A 331 12.19 -20.79 -20.43
CA ASP A 331 12.42 -19.60 -21.26
C ASP A 331 12.41 -18.28 -20.47
N LEU A 332 11.86 -18.27 -19.26
CA LEU A 332 11.77 -17.08 -18.40
C LEU A 332 12.89 -16.96 -17.35
N ALA A 333 13.72 -18.00 -17.19
CA ALA A 333 14.88 -17.95 -16.31
C ALA A 333 15.82 -16.80 -16.72
N GLY A 334 16.33 -16.04 -15.74
CA GLY A 334 17.20 -14.89 -15.92
C GLY A 334 16.48 -13.60 -16.34
N LYS A 335 15.16 -13.62 -16.51
CA LYS A 335 14.38 -12.49 -17.06
C LYS A 335 13.50 -11.78 -16.03
N VAL A 336 13.50 -12.24 -14.78
CA VAL A 336 12.72 -11.62 -13.70
C VAL A 336 13.36 -10.29 -13.31
N THR A 337 12.54 -9.24 -13.29
CA THR A 337 12.91 -7.94 -12.75
C THR A 337 12.89 -8.03 -11.23
N VAL A 338 14.07 -7.89 -10.61
CA VAL A 338 14.20 -7.91 -9.14
C VAL A 338 13.58 -6.63 -8.56
N PRO A 339 12.67 -6.74 -7.57
CA PRO A 339 12.03 -5.58 -6.94
C PRO A 339 13.01 -4.64 -6.20
N ASP A 340 12.66 -3.35 -6.13
CA ASP A 340 13.53 -2.31 -5.53
C ASP A 340 13.56 -2.34 -4.00
N VAL A 341 12.43 -2.66 -3.34
CA VAL A 341 12.33 -2.81 -1.87
C VAL A 341 11.60 -4.09 -1.53
N LEU A 342 12.27 -4.99 -0.80
CA LEU A 342 11.68 -6.22 -0.31
C LEU A 342 11.11 -6.00 1.09
N LEU A 343 9.89 -6.50 1.28
CA LEU A 343 9.10 -6.37 2.49
C LEU A 343 8.88 -7.77 3.09
N GLN A 344 8.81 -7.86 4.41
CA GLN A 344 8.65 -9.15 5.08
C GLN A 344 7.41 -9.90 4.54
N ALA A 345 7.60 -11.19 4.23
CA ALA A 345 6.58 -12.08 3.67
C ALA A 345 5.24 -11.97 4.40
N HIS A 346 4.14 -12.04 3.64
CA HIS A 346 2.76 -12.01 4.12
C HIS A 346 2.34 -10.69 4.79
N SER A 347 3.12 -9.62 4.71
CA SER A 347 2.73 -8.33 5.31
C SER A 347 1.60 -7.62 4.56
N ALA A 348 1.25 -8.11 3.36
CA ALA A 348 0.11 -7.69 2.56
C ALA A 348 0.04 -6.17 2.28
N PRO A 349 0.97 -5.60 1.48
CA PRO A 349 0.98 -4.17 1.22
C PRO A 349 -0.17 -3.76 0.28
N LEU A 350 -0.96 -2.75 0.64
CA LEU A 350 -2.18 -2.41 -0.13
C LEU A 350 -2.15 -1.03 -0.80
N ASN A 351 -1.38 -0.09 -0.28
CA ASN A 351 -1.26 1.22 -0.89
C ASN A 351 0.09 1.86 -0.62
N ILE A 352 0.49 2.78 -1.50
CA ILE A 352 1.73 3.53 -1.47
C ILE A 352 1.49 5.00 -1.79
N ALA A 353 2.16 5.91 -1.09
CA ALA A 353 2.16 7.34 -1.39
C ALA A 353 3.56 7.94 -1.16
N PHE A 354 4.07 8.72 -2.10
CA PHE A 354 5.28 9.50 -1.92
C PHE A 354 5.01 10.74 -1.08
N TYR A 355 5.96 11.10 -0.22
CA TYR A 355 5.87 12.26 0.65
C TYR A 355 6.57 13.46 0.03
N GLU A 356 5.79 14.43 -0.43
CA GLU A 356 6.28 15.73 -0.89
C GLU A 356 5.77 16.89 -0.03
N GLY A 357 5.14 16.57 1.11
CA GLY A 357 4.70 17.56 2.07
C GLY A 357 5.88 18.32 2.68
N GLY A 358 5.63 19.55 3.12
CA GLY A 358 6.64 20.39 3.76
C GLY A 358 6.60 20.38 5.29
N SER A 359 5.68 19.63 5.91
CA SER A 359 5.41 19.70 7.35
C SER A 359 6.14 18.65 8.18
N PHE A 360 6.53 17.50 7.60
CA PHE A 360 7.37 16.52 8.27
C PHE A 360 8.85 16.95 8.20
N PRO A 361 9.75 16.32 9.00
CA PRO A 361 11.18 16.59 8.91
C PRO A 361 11.71 16.39 7.49
N ALA A 362 12.69 17.21 7.11
CA ALA A 362 13.20 17.29 5.73
C ALA A 362 13.70 15.96 5.17
N ASP A 363 14.14 15.03 6.02
CA ASP A 363 14.60 13.71 5.56
C ASP A 363 13.45 12.82 5.05
N TYR A 364 12.20 13.10 5.39
CA TYR A 364 11.01 12.39 4.87
C TYR A 364 10.67 12.82 3.44
N TRP A 365 11.14 13.97 2.98
CA TRP A 365 10.81 14.47 1.65
C TRP A 365 11.39 13.55 0.57
N GLY A 366 10.53 13.08 -0.33
CA GLY A 366 10.86 12.12 -1.39
C GLY A 366 10.79 10.64 -0.99
N ASP A 367 10.60 10.34 0.29
CA ASP A 367 10.35 8.96 0.75
C ASP A 367 8.92 8.52 0.44
N ALA A 368 8.63 7.22 0.57
CA ALA A 368 7.29 6.69 0.37
C ALA A 368 6.73 6.06 1.64
N PHE A 369 5.42 6.18 1.87
CA PHE A 369 4.69 5.46 2.90
C PHE A 369 3.93 4.30 2.27
N VAL A 370 3.95 3.14 2.92
CA VAL A 370 3.24 1.93 2.49
C VAL A 370 2.40 1.39 3.64
N ALA A 371 1.12 1.12 3.37
CA ALA A 371 0.23 0.44 4.31
C ALA A 371 0.35 -1.08 4.17
N LEU A 372 0.74 -1.75 5.25
CA LEU A 372 0.83 -3.20 5.39
C LEU A 372 -0.41 -3.71 6.14
N HIS A 373 -1.30 -4.39 5.43
CA HIS A 373 -2.62 -4.80 5.91
C HIS A 373 -2.59 -5.95 6.91
N GLY A 374 -1.50 -6.72 6.87
CA GLY A 374 -1.23 -7.79 7.83
C GLY A 374 -1.56 -9.20 7.34
N SER A 375 -0.77 -10.14 7.85
CA SER A 375 -0.73 -11.54 7.41
C SER A 375 -1.92 -12.37 7.84
N TRP A 376 -2.40 -13.21 6.92
CA TRP A 376 -3.22 -14.38 7.28
C TRP A 376 -2.43 -15.69 7.15
N ASN A 377 -1.49 -15.79 6.21
CA ASN A 377 -0.78 -17.03 5.89
C ASN A 377 0.59 -17.16 6.57
N ARG A 378 0.63 -16.95 7.89
CA ARG A 378 1.88 -16.98 8.66
C ARG A 378 1.64 -17.44 10.09
N GLY A 379 2.53 -18.28 10.63
CA GLY A 379 2.39 -18.82 11.98
C GLY A 379 2.34 -17.74 13.06
N VAL A 380 3.16 -16.70 12.92
CA VAL A 380 3.13 -15.51 13.79
C VAL A 380 2.86 -14.27 12.94
N ARG A 381 2.01 -13.35 13.43
CA ARG A 381 1.59 -12.18 12.67
C ARG A 381 2.74 -11.24 12.29
N THR A 382 2.64 -10.66 11.11
CA THR A 382 3.48 -9.55 10.60
C THR A 382 2.62 -8.60 9.76
N GLY A 383 3.11 -7.39 9.54
CA GLY A 383 2.34 -6.30 8.89
C GLY A 383 1.54 -5.52 9.92
N TYR A 384 0.28 -5.19 9.62
CA TYR A 384 -0.59 -4.39 10.49
C TYR A 384 0.05 -3.04 10.90
N LYS A 385 0.60 -2.33 9.92
CA LYS A 385 1.36 -1.09 10.16
C LYS A 385 1.48 -0.25 8.89
N VAL A 386 1.88 1.00 9.05
CA VAL A 386 2.41 1.81 7.96
C VAL A 386 3.92 1.84 8.09
N VAL A 387 4.63 1.63 6.98
CA VAL A 387 6.09 1.72 6.90
C VAL A 387 6.51 2.87 5.99
N ARG A 388 7.68 3.44 6.25
CA ARG A 388 8.36 4.43 5.41
C ARG A 388 9.47 3.73 4.63
N LEU A 389 9.38 3.72 3.31
CA LEU A 389 10.45 3.31 2.42
C LEU A 389 11.42 4.47 2.23
N LYS A 390 12.72 4.22 2.37
CA LYS A 390 13.73 5.27 2.30
C LYS A 390 14.27 5.43 0.89
N PHE A 391 14.34 6.67 0.43
CA PHE A 391 14.85 7.08 -0.88
C PHE A 391 16.06 8.01 -0.73
N LYS A 392 16.89 7.99 -1.75
CA LYS A 392 18.00 8.93 -1.92
C LYS A 392 18.10 9.27 -3.40
N ASP A 393 18.07 10.57 -3.73
CA ASP A 393 18.18 11.06 -5.10
C ASP A 393 17.16 10.39 -6.06
N GLY A 394 15.90 10.24 -5.61
CA GLY A 394 14.83 9.58 -6.35
C GLY A 394 14.92 8.06 -6.45
N LYS A 395 15.91 7.41 -5.82
CA LYS A 395 16.10 5.95 -5.85
C LYS A 395 15.85 5.33 -4.50
N ALA A 396 15.16 4.19 -4.46
CA ALA A 396 14.97 3.45 -3.23
C ALA A 396 16.32 2.90 -2.72
N THR A 397 16.49 2.93 -1.40
CA THR A 397 17.67 2.39 -0.72
C THR A 397 17.56 0.88 -0.46
N GLY A 398 16.38 0.29 -0.67
CA GLY A 398 16.03 -1.07 -0.25
C GLY A 398 15.56 -1.18 1.20
N GLU A 399 15.69 -0.11 1.99
CA GLU A 399 15.30 -0.10 3.39
C GLU A 399 13.86 0.35 3.62
N TYR A 400 13.24 -0.18 4.68
CA TYR A 400 11.99 0.35 5.22
C TYR A 400 12.05 0.50 6.74
N GLU A 401 11.28 1.46 7.25
CA GLU A 401 11.17 1.84 8.66
C GLU A 401 9.73 1.71 9.12
N ASP A 402 9.48 1.09 10.26
CA ASP A 402 8.14 1.07 10.87
C ASP A 402 7.75 2.51 11.25
N PHE A 403 6.63 3.01 10.75
CA PHE A 403 6.17 4.38 11.00
C PHE A 403 4.96 4.40 11.94
N ALA A 404 3.82 3.84 11.52
CA ALA A 404 2.62 3.75 12.36
C ALA A 404 2.35 2.28 12.73
N THR A 405 2.31 1.95 14.02
CA THR A 405 2.17 0.57 14.54
C THR A 405 1.10 0.50 15.64
N GLY A 406 0.99 -0.63 16.35
CA GLY A 406 0.08 -0.76 17.51
C GLY A 406 -1.33 -1.22 17.19
N PHE A 407 -1.56 -1.80 16.01
CA PHE A 407 -2.87 -2.30 15.57
C PHE A 407 -3.20 -3.73 16.03
N VAL A 408 -2.19 -4.49 16.47
CA VAL A 408 -2.33 -5.88 16.91
C VAL A 408 -2.54 -5.94 18.42
N ILE A 409 -3.48 -6.76 18.87
CA ILE A 409 -3.79 -6.97 20.29
C ILE A 409 -3.11 -8.25 20.80
N SER A 410 -3.23 -9.33 20.03
CA SER A 410 -2.76 -10.65 20.42
C SER A 410 -2.30 -11.44 19.18
N ASP A 411 -1.86 -12.68 19.40
CA ASP A 411 -1.54 -13.59 18.30
C ASP A 411 -2.79 -13.95 17.46
N ASP A 412 -4.00 -13.72 17.99
CA ASP A 412 -5.29 -14.03 17.36
C ASP A 412 -6.00 -12.77 16.84
N ASP A 413 -5.91 -11.65 17.54
CA ASP A 413 -6.77 -10.49 17.32
C ASP A 413 -6.02 -9.20 16.96
N VAL A 414 -6.65 -8.41 16.10
CA VAL A 414 -6.26 -7.05 15.74
C VAL A 414 -7.44 -6.12 15.89
N TRP A 415 -7.19 -4.86 16.21
CA TRP A 415 -8.23 -3.83 16.17
C TRP A 415 -8.17 -2.98 14.90
N GLY A 416 -7.13 -3.05 14.09
CA GLY A 416 -7.11 -2.29 12.84
C GLY A 416 -6.23 -2.91 11.79
N ARG A 417 -6.53 -2.58 10.53
CA ARG A 417 -5.82 -3.11 9.37
C ARG A 417 -5.57 -1.98 8.35
N PRO A 418 -4.37 -1.39 8.33
CA PRO A 418 -4.01 -0.31 7.41
C PRO A 418 -4.26 -0.66 5.94
N VAL A 419 -4.91 0.24 5.19
CA VAL A 419 -5.18 0.06 3.74
C VAL A 419 -4.62 1.19 2.89
N GLY A 420 -5.20 2.39 3.00
CA GLY A 420 -4.90 3.52 2.14
C GLY A 420 -4.01 4.53 2.85
N VAL A 421 -3.07 5.13 2.11
CA VAL A 421 -2.23 6.23 2.59
C VAL A 421 -2.18 7.34 1.55
N THR A 422 -2.26 8.59 1.98
CA THR A 422 -2.08 9.74 1.09
C THR A 422 -1.53 10.93 1.87
N VAL A 423 -1.00 11.92 1.16
CA VAL A 423 -0.52 13.17 1.76
C VAL A 423 -1.59 14.23 1.55
N ALA A 424 -2.11 14.77 2.65
CA ALA A 424 -3.03 15.90 2.62
C ALA A 424 -2.31 17.17 2.15
N LYS A 425 -3.08 18.16 1.70
CA LYS A 425 -2.55 19.41 1.13
C LYS A 425 -1.68 20.22 2.10
N ASP A 426 -1.93 20.08 3.40
CA ASP A 426 -1.14 20.70 4.48
C ASP A 426 0.13 19.89 4.85
N GLY A 427 0.41 18.82 4.11
CA GLY A 427 1.54 17.92 4.32
C GLY A 427 1.34 16.88 5.41
N ALA A 428 0.14 16.80 6.03
CA ALA A 428 -0.17 15.70 6.95
C ALA A 428 -0.31 14.37 6.19
N LEU A 429 -0.01 13.25 6.85
CA LEU A 429 -0.29 11.91 6.30
C LEU A 429 -1.70 11.47 6.71
N ILE A 430 -2.47 10.96 5.76
CA ILE A 430 -3.79 10.36 6.01
C ILE A 430 -3.67 8.85 5.85
N LEU A 431 -4.30 8.11 6.77
CA LEU A 431 -4.34 6.66 6.78
C LEU A 431 -5.79 6.18 6.92
N THR A 432 -6.21 5.22 6.11
CA THR A 432 -7.43 4.44 6.34
C THR A 432 -7.09 3.08 6.94
N GLU A 433 -7.95 2.57 7.82
CA GLU A 433 -7.91 1.18 8.24
C GLU A 433 -9.30 0.57 8.15
N ASP A 434 -9.39 -0.64 7.61
CA ASP A 434 -10.67 -1.23 7.23
C ASP A 434 -11.21 -2.25 8.23
N GLY A 435 -10.49 -2.49 9.31
CA GLY A 435 -10.92 -3.34 10.40
C GLY A 435 -12.03 -2.68 11.21
N ASN A 436 -11.77 -1.49 11.75
CA ASN A 436 -12.74 -0.72 12.52
C ASN A 436 -13.34 0.47 11.75
N GLY A 437 -13.02 0.58 10.45
CA GLY A 437 -13.68 1.53 9.57
C GLY A 437 -13.31 2.98 9.87
N THR A 438 -12.03 3.24 10.12
CA THR A 438 -11.55 4.56 10.56
C THR A 438 -10.57 5.23 9.60
N ILE A 439 -10.50 6.56 9.70
CA ILE A 439 -9.52 7.42 9.02
C ILE A 439 -8.72 8.15 10.09
N TRP A 440 -7.41 8.21 9.92
CA TRP A 440 -6.48 8.88 10.83
C TRP A 440 -5.67 9.93 10.08
N ARG A 441 -5.30 10.99 10.80
CA ARG A 441 -4.41 12.06 10.34
C ARG A 441 -3.16 12.09 11.21
N VAL A 442 -1.99 12.14 10.58
CA VAL A 442 -0.68 12.22 11.24
C VAL A 442 -0.01 13.54 10.91
N THR A 443 0.40 14.27 11.95
CA THR A 443 1.09 15.56 11.85
C THR A 443 2.43 15.51 12.58
N TYR A 444 3.31 16.47 12.28
CA TYR A 444 4.60 16.65 12.95
C TYR A 444 4.69 18.05 13.58
N GLY A 445 5.20 18.12 14.81
CA GLY A 445 5.29 19.37 15.58
C GLY A 445 3.97 19.74 16.29
N ASP A 446 4.09 20.33 17.48
CA ASP A 446 3.03 20.79 18.40
C ASP A 446 1.63 20.19 18.20
N GLY A 447 1.48 18.94 18.64
CA GLY A 447 0.18 18.46 19.10
C GLY A 447 -0.28 19.37 20.24
N ARG A 448 -1.25 20.25 19.98
CA ARG A 448 -1.98 20.94 21.03
C ARG A 448 -2.67 19.86 21.88
N SER A 449 -2.05 19.55 23.02
CA SER A 449 -2.64 18.82 24.14
C SER A 449 -3.86 19.55 24.68
#